data_AF-A0A3D5HJW6-F1
#
_entry.id   AF-A0A3D5HJW6-F1
#
_cell.length_a   1.000
_cell.length_b   1.000
_cell.length_c   1.000
_cell.angle_alpha   90.00
_cell.angle_beta   90.00
_cell.angle_gamma   90.00
#
_symmetry.space_group_name_H-M   'P 1'
#
loop_
_entity.id
_entity.type
_entity.pdbx_description
1 polymer ?
#
loop_
_entity_poly.entity_id
_entity_poly.type
_entity_poly.pdbx_seq_one_letter_code
_entity_poly.pdbx_strand_id
1 'polypeptide(L)'
;HQTNQDVVKAWIDIGPAMGMIGTLIGLVLMLGNMADPKAIGPAMAVALLTTMYGAIIANIIFLPMLTKLEGYTTYETVYREMVLLGLKYISRGESPRNIQDQMLANLPPKLQEQLEAA
;
A
#
# COMPACT_ATOMS: atom_id res chain seq x y z
N HIS A 1 -8.85 -3.38 8.38
CA HIS A 1 -7.97 -2.70 7.40
C HIS A 1 -6.51 -3.11 7.56
N GLN A 2 -5.96 -3.05 8.77
CA GLN A 2 -4.54 -3.35 9.03
C GLN A 2 -4.11 -4.76 8.59
N THR A 3 -4.84 -5.81 8.99
CA THR A 3 -4.55 -7.19 8.55
C THR A 3 -4.51 -7.35 7.03
N ASN A 4 -5.38 -6.64 6.29
CA ASN A 4 -5.40 -6.72 4.83
C ASN A 4 -4.21 -5.97 4.21
N GLN A 5 -3.79 -4.84 4.80
CA GLN A 5 -2.57 -4.14 4.39
C GLN A 5 -1.32 -4.98 4.65
N ASP A 6 -1.28 -5.68 5.79
CA ASP A 6 -0.16 -6.54 6.16
C ASP A 6 0.00 -7.71 5.19
N VAL A 7 -1.12 -8.28 4.71
CA VAL A 7 -1.09 -9.30 3.65
C VAL A 7 -0.52 -8.72 2.35
N VAL A 8 -0.95 -7.52 1.93
CA VAL A 8 -0.44 -6.88 0.72
C VAL A 8 1.06 -6.54 0.86
N LYS A 9 1.50 -6.08 2.03
CA LYS A 9 2.92 -5.86 2.35
C LYS A 9 3.73 -7.14 2.21
N ALA A 10 3.26 -8.25 2.76
CA ALA A 10 3.92 -9.55 2.60
C ALA A 10 4.07 -9.94 1.13
N TRP A 11 3.08 -9.66 0.28
CA TRP A 11 3.19 -9.92 -1.17
C TRP A 11 4.22 -9.02 -1.87
N ILE A 12 4.39 -7.77 -1.43
CA ILE A 12 5.46 -6.87 -1.92
C ILE A 12 6.83 -7.47 -1.59
N ASP A 13 7.02 -7.99 -0.38
CA ASP A 13 8.31 -8.54 0.06
C ASP A 13 8.63 -9.88 -0.63
N ILE A 14 7.60 -10.70 -0.88
CA ILE A 14 7.77 -12.02 -1.53
C ILE A 14 8.10 -11.87 -3.03
N GLY A 15 7.60 -10.83 -3.71
CA GLY A 15 7.81 -10.65 -5.16
C GLY A 15 9.29 -10.64 -5.58
N PRO A 16 10.15 -9.77 -5.02
CA PRO A 16 11.58 -9.73 -5.31
C PRO A 16 12.31 -10.98 -4.79
N ALA A 17 11.85 -11.57 -3.68
CA ALA A 17 12.40 -12.83 -3.16
C ALA A 17 12.22 -13.98 -4.17
N MET A 18 11.06 -14.08 -4.81
CA MET A 18 10.84 -15.03 -5.91
C MET A 18 11.71 -14.73 -7.14
N GLY A 19 12.01 -13.46 -7.41
CA GLY A 19 12.99 -13.05 -8.43
C GLY A 19 14.40 -13.58 -8.16
N MET A 20 14.86 -13.50 -6.91
CA MET A 20 16.16 -14.06 -6.49
C MET A 20 16.20 -15.59 -6.57
N ILE A 21 15.08 -16.28 -6.33
CA ILE A 21 15.01 -17.73 -6.55
C ILE A 21 15.19 -18.05 -8.05
N GLY A 22 14.62 -17.24 -8.94
CA GLY A 22 14.79 -17.39 -10.37
C GLY A 22 16.23 -17.19 -10.86
N THR A 23 17.01 -16.31 -10.22
CA THR A 23 18.44 -16.19 -10.53
C THR A 23 19.23 -17.42 -10.12
N LEU A 24 18.91 -18.02 -8.97
CA LEU A 24 19.51 -19.29 -8.54
C LEU A 24 19.19 -20.42 -9.53
N ILE A 25 17.95 -20.51 -10.01
CA ILE A 25 17.57 -21.50 -11.03
C ILE A 25 18.38 -21.31 -12.33
N GLY A 26 18.52 -20.07 -12.80
CA GLY A 26 19.33 -19.77 -13.99
C GLY A 26 20.80 -20.11 -13.80
N LEU A 27 21.38 -19.83 -12.62
CA LEU A 27 22.76 -20.22 -12.30
C LEU A 27 22.95 -21.74 -12.30
N VAL A 28 22.01 -22.51 -11.75
CA VAL A 28 22.05 -23.98 -11.78
C VAL A 28 22.01 -24.50 -13.23
N LEU A 29 21.16 -23.92 -14.08
CA LEU A 29 21.07 -24.28 -15.51
C LEU A 29 22.35 -23.91 -16.28
N MET A 30 22.98 -22.77 -15.96
CA MET A 30 24.23 -22.34 -16.58
C MET A 30 25.41 -23.25 -16.18
N LEU A 31 25.49 -23.63 -14.91
CA LEU A 31 26.54 -24.53 -14.42
C LEU A 31 26.35 -25.97 -14.92
N GLY A 32 25.11 -26.42 -15.11
CA GLY A 32 24.81 -27.76 -15.63
C GLY A 32 25.17 -27.99 -17.10
N ASN A 33 25.23 -26.93 -17.92
CA ASN A 33 25.48 -26.99 -19.36
C ASN A 33 26.73 -26.19 -19.80
N MET A 34 27.77 -26.15 -18.96
CA MET A 34 29.01 -25.42 -19.26
C MET A 34 29.74 -25.88 -20.54
N ALA A 35 29.39 -27.06 -21.07
CA ALA A 35 30.00 -27.63 -22.26
C ALA A 35 29.54 -26.98 -23.58
N ASP A 36 28.38 -26.29 -23.61
CA ASP A 36 27.88 -25.63 -24.81
C ASP A 36 27.56 -24.14 -24.55
N PRO A 37 28.41 -23.20 -25.02
CA PRO A 37 28.21 -21.77 -24.83
C PRO A 37 26.87 -21.24 -25.37
N LYS A 38 26.25 -21.93 -26.34
CA LYS A 38 24.94 -21.55 -26.87
C LYS A 38 23.80 -21.75 -25.87
N ALA A 39 23.95 -22.68 -24.92
CA ALA A 39 22.94 -22.95 -23.89
C ALA A 39 22.98 -21.94 -22.73
N ILE A 40 24.07 -21.18 -22.59
CA ILE A 40 24.26 -20.19 -21.51
C ILE A 40 23.35 -18.97 -21.68
N GLY A 41 23.18 -18.49 -22.91
CA GLY A 41 22.35 -17.31 -23.21
C GLY A 41 20.88 -17.46 -22.78
N PRO A 42 20.20 -18.57 -23.16
CA PRO A 42 18.83 -18.83 -22.72
C PRO A 42 18.67 -18.95 -21.20
N ALA A 43 19.61 -19.61 -20.50
CA ALA A 43 19.57 -19.76 -19.06
C ALA A 43 19.73 -18.41 -18.32
N MET A 44 20.60 -17.54 -18.82
CA MET A 44 20.76 -16.18 -18.29
C MET A 44 19.52 -15.32 -18.54
N ALA A 45 18.89 -15.44 -19.71
CA ALA A 45 17.66 -14.72 -20.02
C ALA A 45 16.52 -15.07 -19.06
N VAL A 46 16.37 -16.36 -18.70
CA VAL A 46 15.37 -16.79 -17.72
C VAL A 46 15.62 -16.15 -16.34
N ALA A 47 16.85 -16.16 -15.84
CA ALA A 47 17.20 -15.54 -14.55
C ALA A 47 16.89 -14.03 -14.50
N LEU A 48 17.19 -13.31 -15.58
CA LEU A 48 16.92 -11.87 -15.66
C LEU A 48 15.43 -11.58 -15.78
N LEU A 49 14.69 -12.37 -16.57
CA LEU A 49 13.25 -12.21 -16.72
C LEU A 49 12.52 -12.50 -15.42
N THR A 50 12.88 -13.55 -14.68
CA THR A 50 12.26 -13.85 -13.38
C THR A 50 12.48 -12.74 -12.36
N THR A 51 13.67 -12.11 -12.37
CA THR A 51 13.97 -10.96 -11.50
C THR A 51 13.15 -9.73 -11.89
N MET A 52 13.04 -9.47 -13.20
CA MET A 52 12.24 -8.38 -13.73
C MET A 52 10.76 -8.55 -13.39
N TYR A 53 10.19 -9.74 -13.62
CA TYR A 53 8.78 -10.01 -13.31
C TYR A 53 8.49 -9.93 -11.81
N GLY A 54 9.37 -10.43 -10.94
CA GLY A 54 9.24 -10.30 -9.48
C GLY A 54 9.23 -8.84 -9.02
N ALA A 55 10.14 -8.02 -9.56
CA ALA A 55 10.22 -6.59 -9.25
C ALA A 55 9.02 -5.79 -9.78
N ILE A 56 8.54 -6.11 -10.99
CA ILE A 56 7.36 -5.48 -11.60
C ILE A 56 6.12 -5.76 -10.76
N ILE A 57 5.89 -7.01 -10.40
CA ILE A 57 4.70 -7.40 -9.63
C ILE A 57 4.70 -6.71 -8.26
N ALA A 58 5.85 -6.70 -7.57
CA ALA A 58 5.96 -6.04 -6.26
C ALA A 58 5.76 -4.52 -6.32
N ASN A 59 6.48 -3.83 -7.21
CA ASN A 59 6.53 -2.37 -7.20
C ASN A 59 5.46 -1.69 -8.04
N ILE A 60 4.98 -2.33 -9.11
CA ILE A 60 4.00 -1.72 -10.03
C ILE A 60 2.56 -2.10 -9.64
N ILE A 61 2.35 -3.29 -9.09
CA ILE A 61 1.00 -3.77 -8.76
C ILE A 61 0.72 -3.62 -7.26
N PHE A 62 1.54 -4.24 -6.41
CA PHE A 62 1.24 -4.33 -4.99
C PHE A 62 1.56 -3.04 -4.22
N LEU A 63 2.63 -2.32 -4.57
CA LEU A 63 2.99 -1.06 -3.90
C LEU A 63 1.91 0.04 -4.02
N PRO A 64 1.39 0.40 -5.21
CA PRO A 64 0.32 1.41 -5.30
C PRO A 64 -0.99 0.92 -4.67
N MET A 65 -1.25 -0.39 -4.70
CA MET A 65 -2.40 -0.98 -4.02
C MET A 65 -2.32 -0.77 -2.50
N LEU A 66 -1.13 -0.96 -1.92
CA LEU A 66 -0.89 -0.71 -0.51
C LEU A 66 -1.08 0.78 -0.16
N THR A 67 -0.46 1.69 -0.90
CA THR A 67 -0.57 3.14 -0.65
C THR A 67 -2.03 3.59 -0.68
N LYS A 68 -2.81 3.06 -1.62
CA LYS A 68 -4.24 3.39 -1.75
C LYS A 68 -5.05 2.85 -0.57
N LEU A 69 -4.76 1.63 -0.11
CA LEU A 69 -5.45 1.01 1.03
C LEU A 69 -5.12 1.70 2.36
N GLU A 70 -3.87 2.15 2.52
CA GLU A 70 -3.44 3.00 3.65
C GLU A 70 -4.17 4.35 3.62
N GLY A 71 -4.25 4.99 2.45
CA GLY A 71 -4.99 6.25 2.28
C GLY A 71 -6.47 6.15 2.68
N TYR A 72 -7.17 5.09 2.24
CA TYR A 72 -8.56 4.86 2.65
C TYR A 72 -8.70 4.62 4.15
N THR A 73 -7.75 3.92 4.76
CA THR A 73 -7.77 3.64 6.19
C THR A 73 -7.60 4.92 7.00
N THR A 74 -6.68 5.79 6.61
CA THR A 74 -6.50 7.10 7.26
C THR A 74 -7.76 7.94 7.16
N TYR A 75 -8.40 8.00 5.99
CA TYR A 75 -9.65 8.72 5.80
C TYR A 75 -10.77 8.19 6.71
N GLU A 76 -10.92 6.87 6.78
CA GLU A 76 -11.95 6.22 7.59
C GLU A 76 -11.72 6.39 9.10
N THR A 77 -10.46 6.38 9.54
CA THR A 77 -10.09 6.69 10.93
C THR A 77 -10.46 8.11 11.30
N VAL A 78 -10.07 9.10 10.48
CA VAL A 78 -10.41 10.52 10.73
C VAL A 78 -11.93 10.73 10.76
N TYR A 79 -12.66 10.11 9.83
CA TYR A 79 -14.12 10.17 9.81
C TYR A 79 -14.74 9.61 11.11
N ARG A 80 -14.29 8.43 11.55
CA ARG A 80 -14.78 7.81 12.79
C ARG A 80 -14.42 8.63 14.03
N GLU A 81 -13.23 9.21 14.08
CA GLU A 81 -12.82 10.11 15.16
C GLU A 81 -13.70 11.35 15.24
N MET A 82 -14.03 11.98 14.11
CA MET A 82 -14.97 13.11 14.07
C MET A 82 -16.36 12.72 14.56
N VAL A 83 -16.89 11.56 14.16
CA VAL A 83 -18.19 11.07 14.63
C VAL A 83 -18.18 10.83 16.15
N LEU A 84 -17.12 10.21 16.68
CA LEU A 84 -16.96 10.00 18.12
C LEU A 84 -16.86 11.33 18.89
N LEU A 85 -16.13 12.30 18.35
CA LEU A 85 -16.01 13.64 18.93
C LEU A 85 -17.39 14.32 19.02
N GLY A 86 -18.17 14.27 17.94
CA GLY A 86 -19.54 14.80 17.90
C GLY A 86 -20.46 14.13 18.92
N LEU A 87 -20.44 12.80 19.00
CA LEU A 87 -21.22 12.05 19.99
C LEU A 87 -20.81 12.39 21.43
N LYS A 88 -19.51 12.58 21.68
CA LYS A 88 -18.99 12.97 23.00
C LYS A 88 -19.52 14.34 23.43
N TYR A 89 -19.57 15.32 22.53
CA TYR A 89 -20.14 16.64 22.82
C TYR A 89 -21.65 16.59 23.08
N ILE A 90 -22.38 15.77 22.32
CA ILE A 90 -23.82 15.53 22.56
C ILE A 90 -24.03 14.90 23.94
N SER A 91 -23.22 13.91 24.32
CA SER A 91 -23.33 13.25 25.63
C SER A 91 -23.05 14.18 26.81
N ARG A 92 -22.25 15.23 26.60
CA ARG A 92 -21.94 16.26 27.60
C ARG A 92 -23.01 17.35 27.71
N GLY A 93 -24.02 17.33 26.83
CA GLY A 93 -25.08 18.33 26.82
C GLY A 93 -24.59 19.73 26.43
N GLU A 94 -23.53 19.83 25.62
CA GLU A 94 -23.07 21.12 25.12
C GLU A 94 -24.08 21.76 24.15
N SER A 95 -24.10 23.09 24.09
CA SER A 95 -24.98 23.82 23.18
C SER A 95 -24.70 23.41 21.72
N PRO A 96 -25.72 23.11 20.89
CA PRO A 96 -25.53 22.66 19.50
C PRO A 96 -24.61 23.54 18.67
N ARG A 97 -24.60 24.86 18.94
CA ARG A 97 -23.73 25.82 18.28
C ARG A 97 -22.24 25.61 18.63
N ASN A 98 -21.94 25.34 19.90
CA ASN A 98 -20.59 25.03 20.35
C ASN A 98 -20.07 23.72 19.75
N ILE A 99 -20.96 22.73 19.57
CA ILE A 99 -20.62 21.46 18.91
C ILE A 99 -20.25 21.70 17.44
N GLN A 100 -21.02 22.53 16.73
CA GLN A 100 -20.72 22.90 15.34
C GLN A 100 -19.38 23.63 15.23
N ASP A 101 -19.13 24.63 16.08
CA ASP A 101 -17.88 25.40 16.07
C ASP A 101 -16.66 24.50 16.35
N GLN A 102 -16.77 23.56 17.30
CA GLN A 102 -15.73 22.57 17.62
C GLN A 102 -15.50 21.57 16.48
N MET A 103 -16.56 21.14 15.78
CA MET A 103 -16.43 20.23 14.65
C MET A 103 -15.84 20.93 13.41
N LEU A 104 -16.22 22.19 13.17
CA LEU A 104 -15.65 23.05 12.13
C LEU A 104 -14.15 23.27 12.35
N ALA A 105 -13.73 23.57 13.58
CA ALA A 105 -12.32 23.77 13.92
C ALA A 105 -11.44 22.53 13.66
N ASN A 106 -12.01 21.32 13.71
CA ASN A 106 -11.29 20.07 13.45
C ASN A 106 -11.27 19.64 11.97
N LEU A 107 -11.98 20.34 11.09
CA LEU A 107 -11.97 20.07 9.65
C LEU A 107 -10.76 20.70 8.94
N PRO A 108 -10.29 20.14 7.81
CA PRO A 108 -9.27 20.79 6.99
C PRO A 108 -9.75 22.16 6.49
N PRO A 109 -8.88 23.18 6.36
CA PRO A 109 -9.26 24.56 6.03
C PRO A 109 -10.03 24.68 4.71
N LYS A 110 -9.74 23.83 3.71
CA LYS A 110 -10.52 23.77 2.47
C LYS A 110 -11.99 23.37 2.66
N LEU A 111 -12.27 22.49 3.63
CA LEU A 111 -13.64 22.08 3.95
C LEU A 111 -14.33 23.11 4.85
N GLN A 112 -13.57 23.82 5.69
CA GLN A 112 -14.09 24.93 6.49
C GLN A 112 -14.66 26.03 5.58
N GLU A 113 -13.88 26.48 4.60
CA GLU A 113 -14.32 27.52 3.63
C GLU A 113 -15.57 27.09 2.84
N GLN A 114 -15.70 25.81 2.51
CA GLN A 114 -16.88 25.29 1.79
C GLN A 114 -18.15 25.27 2.63
N LEU A 115 -18.03 25.02 3.94
CA LEU A 115 -19.16 24.99 4.86
C LEU A 115 -19.55 26.39 5.35
N GLU A 116 -18.58 27.30 5.47
CA GLU A 116 -18.84 28.71 5.79
C GLU A 116 -19.49 29.47 4.61
N ALA A 117 -19.26 29.00 3.39
CA ALA A 117 -19.85 29.58 2.17
C ALA A 117 -21.26 29.04 1.83
N ALA A 118 -21.76 28.02 2.54
CA ALA A 118 -23.05 27.35 2.30
C ALA A 118 -24.11 27.77 3.31
#